data_AF-A0A090QR81-F1
#
_entry.id   AF-A0A090QR81-F1
#
_cell.length_a   1.000
_cell.length_b   1.000
_cell.length_c   1.000
_cell.angle_alpha   90.00
_cell.angle_beta   90.00
_cell.angle_gamma   90.00
#
_symmetry.space_group_name_H-M   'P 1'
#
loop_
_entity.id
_entity.type
_entity.pdbx_description
1 polymer ?
#
loop_
_entity_poly.entity_id
_entity_poly.type
_entity_poly.pdbx_seq_one_letter_code
_entity_poly.pdbx_strand_id
1 'polypeptide(L)'
;MVKELNLWKLARYGIKSKAVMTKEGFDNMEIQRHGNRLLKMVYDVDDLSPQQYPEKIVRLVDVTGYKQMVKVLKDVVTEVEAQTGLMPEFLASKKQVNELISWAWKKQRPQDKLPDMLKTWRKPLFEAKVLPLLDR
;
A
#
# COMPACT_ATOMS: atom_id res chain seq x y z
N MET A 1 20.15 -16.39 0.41
CA MET A 1 18.90 -15.68 0.12
C MET A 1 17.96 -15.99 1.27
N VAL A 2 17.30 -14.99 1.83
CA VAL A 2 16.29 -15.15 2.87
C VAL A 2 14.93 -15.07 2.20
N LYS A 3 14.00 -15.99 2.51
CA LYS A 3 12.67 -15.98 1.88
C LYS A 3 11.83 -14.82 2.44
N GLU A 4 11.04 -14.17 1.59
CA GLU A 4 10.16 -13.07 2.01
C GLU A 4 9.21 -13.50 3.14
N LEU A 5 8.59 -14.68 3.01
CA LEU A 5 7.72 -15.24 4.05
C LEU A 5 8.45 -15.42 5.39
N ASN A 6 9.73 -15.80 5.36
CA ASN A 6 10.53 -16.02 6.56
C ASN A 6 10.91 -14.70 7.23
N LEU A 7 11.23 -13.65 6.47
CA LEU A 7 11.39 -12.29 7.03
C LEU A 7 10.11 -11.81 7.70
N TRP A 8 8.96 -12.04 7.05
CA TRP A 8 7.67 -11.67 7.63
C TRP A 8 7.37 -12.42 8.93
N LYS A 9 7.59 -13.74 8.96
CA LYS A 9 7.41 -14.58 10.17
C LYS A 9 8.32 -14.12 11.31
N LEU A 10 9.58 -13.82 11.00
CA LEU A 10 10.57 -13.33 11.96
C LEU A 10 10.05 -12.09 12.70
N ALA A 11 9.57 -11.09 11.95
CA ALA A 11 9.03 -9.86 12.50
C ALA A 11 7.67 -10.06 13.19
N ARG A 12 6.75 -10.82 12.57
CA ARG A 12 5.39 -11.01 13.08
C ARG A 12 5.36 -11.79 14.39
N TYR A 13 6.22 -12.78 14.53
CA TYR A 13 6.27 -13.66 15.72
C TYR A 13 7.37 -13.29 16.71
N GLY A 14 8.19 -12.27 16.42
CA GLY A 14 9.30 -11.88 17.28
C GLY A 14 10.28 -13.03 17.54
N ILE A 15 10.70 -13.71 16.46
CA ILE A 15 11.53 -14.92 16.58
C ILE A 15 12.93 -14.55 17.09
N LYS A 16 13.30 -15.06 18.27
CA LYS A 16 14.55 -14.73 18.97
C LYS A 16 15.57 -15.88 19.07
N SER A 17 15.27 -17.05 18.48
CA SER A 17 16.20 -18.18 18.48
C SER A 17 16.15 -19.01 17.20
N LYS A 18 17.27 -19.67 16.86
CA LYS A 18 17.36 -20.57 15.71
C LYS A 18 16.44 -21.79 15.83
N ALA A 19 16.22 -22.28 17.04
CA ALA A 19 15.28 -23.38 17.29
C ALA A 19 13.85 -23.02 16.88
N VAL A 20 13.42 -21.78 17.18
CA VAL A 20 12.11 -21.28 16.74
C VAL A 20 12.10 -21.05 15.23
N MET A 21 13.19 -20.58 14.61
CA MET A 21 13.28 -20.51 13.14
C MET A 21 13.06 -21.89 12.49
N THR A 22 13.69 -22.94 13.01
CA THR A 22 13.49 -24.31 12.51
C THR A 22 12.03 -24.75 12.67
N LYS A 23 11.42 -24.50 13.84
CA LYS A 23 10.01 -24.81 14.11
C LYS A 23 9.06 -24.09 13.16
N GLU A 24 9.38 -22.84 12.80
CA GLU A 24 8.62 -22.00 11.87
C GLU A 24 8.87 -22.34 10.38
N GLY A 25 9.66 -23.38 10.09
CA GLY A 25 9.88 -23.93 8.76
C GLY A 25 10.94 -23.19 7.94
N PHE A 26 11.89 -22.53 8.60
CA PHE A 26 13.04 -21.93 7.92
C PHE A 26 13.97 -23.06 7.44
N ASP A 27 14.54 -22.87 6.25
CA ASP A 27 15.47 -23.85 5.70
C ASP A 27 16.79 -23.86 6.49
N ASN A 28 17.40 -25.04 6.63
CA ASN A 28 18.59 -25.19 7.46
C ASN A 28 19.78 -24.36 6.91
N MET A 29 19.93 -24.25 5.59
CA MET A 29 20.96 -23.42 4.98
C MET A 29 20.69 -21.92 5.20
N GLU A 30 19.42 -21.51 5.22
CA GLU A 30 19.01 -20.14 5.52
C GLU A 30 19.34 -19.77 6.98
N ILE A 31 19.04 -20.66 7.93
CA ILE A 31 19.37 -20.48 9.35
C ILE A 31 20.88 -20.40 9.56
N GLN A 32 21.66 -21.29 8.93
CA GLN A 32 23.11 -21.29 9.09
C GLN A 32 23.76 -20.04 8.52
N ARG A 33 23.34 -19.60 7.32
CA ARG A 33 23.95 -18.45 6.64
C ARG A 33 23.48 -17.10 7.20
N HIS A 34 22.20 -16.97 7.56
CA HIS A 34 21.58 -15.66 7.86
C HIS A 34 20.99 -15.56 9.27
N GLY A 35 20.81 -16.68 9.98
CA GLY A 35 20.09 -16.71 11.26
C GLY A 35 20.69 -15.78 12.31
N ASN A 36 22.01 -15.77 12.49
CA ASN A 36 22.65 -14.87 13.46
C ASN A 36 22.38 -13.39 13.15
N ARG A 37 22.44 -13.00 11.86
CA ARG A 37 22.19 -11.62 11.43
C ARG A 37 20.73 -11.23 11.63
N LEU A 38 19.80 -12.12 11.30
CA LEU A 38 18.36 -11.90 11.47
C LEU A 38 17.99 -11.77 12.95
N LEU A 39 18.51 -12.66 13.80
CA LEU A 39 18.29 -12.58 15.24
C LEU A 39 18.88 -11.30 15.83
N LYS A 40 20.09 -10.91 15.40
CA LYS A 40 20.68 -9.64 15.82
C LYS A 40 19.77 -8.46 15.49
N MET A 41 19.18 -8.40 14.29
CA MET A 41 18.23 -7.33 13.94
C MET A 41 17.00 -7.31 14.84
N VAL A 42 16.48 -8.48 15.23
CA VAL A 42 15.33 -8.55 16.16
C VAL A 42 15.70 -7.97 17.52
N TYR A 43 16.86 -8.34 18.07
CA TYR A 43 17.34 -7.78 19.34
C TYR A 43 17.65 -6.28 19.24
N ASP A 44 18.32 -5.84 18.17
CA ASP A 44 18.61 -4.43 17.95
C ASP A 44 17.31 -3.60 17.90
N VAL A 45 16.19 -4.17 17.43
CA VAL A 45 14.87 -3.51 17.41
C VAL A 45 14.13 -3.56 18.76
N ASP A 46 14.31 -4.62 19.56
CA ASP A 46 13.76 -4.67 20.93
C ASP A 46 14.30 -3.53 21.81
N ASP A 47 15.55 -3.15 21.58
CA ASP A 47 16.23 -2.07 22.32
C ASP A 47 15.87 -0.66 21.80
N LEU A 48 15.16 -0.55 20.66
CA LEU A 48 14.73 0.74 20.12
C LEU A 48 13.61 1.34 20.96
N SER A 49 13.74 2.63 21.24
CA SER A 49 12.70 3.39 21.92
C SER A 49 11.45 3.50 21.04
N PRO A 50 10.22 3.42 21.59
CA PRO A 50 8.99 3.52 20.79
C PRO A 50 8.87 4.78 19.92
N GLN A 51 9.56 5.87 20.27
CA GLN A 51 9.61 7.11 19.48
C GLN A 51 10.43 6.98 18.19
N GLN A 52 11.28 5.94 18.09
CA GLN A 52 12.06 5.63 16.89
C GLN A 52 11.32 4.68 15.94
N TYR A 53 10.13 4.19 16.34
CA TYR A 53 9.37 3.30 15.48
C TYR A 53 8.82 4.06 14.27
N PRO A 54 8.81 3.41 13.09
CA PRO A 54 8.15 4.00 11.93
C PRO A 54 6.66 4.15 12.20
N GLU A 55 6.04 5.09 11.51
CA GLU A 55 4.59 5.24 11.55
C GLU A 55 3.87 3.95 11.14
N LYS A 56 2.75 3.66 11.80
CA LYS A 56 1.95 2.49 11.47
C LYS A 56 1.40 2.63 10.05
N ILE A 57 1.57 1.56 9.27
CA ILE A 57 0.97 1.48 7.94
C ILE A 57 -0.56 1.42 8.10
N VAL A 58 -1.23 2.51 7.75
CA VAL A 58 -2.69 2.53 7.64
C VAL A 58 -3.08 1.86 6.33
N ARG A 59 -3.94 0.85 6.33
CA ARG A 59 -4.45 0.28 5.07
C ARG A 59 -5.54 1.19 4.52
N LEU A 60 -5.48 1.46 3.21
CA LEU A 60 -6.46 2.38 2.58
C LEU A 60 -7.90 1.85 2.69
N VAL A 61 -8.06 0.52 2.63
CA VAL A 61 -9.36 -0.17 2.72
C VAL A 61 -10.03 -0.04 4.08
N ASP A 62 -9.26 0.27 5.14
CA ASP A 62 -9.76 0.41 6.51
C ASP A 62 -10.19 1.85 6.81
N VAL A 63 -9.94 2.78 5.88
CA VAL A 63 -10.35 4.18 6.03
C VAL A 63 -11.87 4.30 5.83
N THR A 64 -12.55 4.96 6.77
CA THR A 64 -13.99 5.22 6.69
C THR A 64 -14.37 5.88 5.36
N GLY A 65 -15.45 5.38 4.74
CA GLY A 65 -15.94 5.87 3.45
C GLY A 65 -15.17 5.34 2.23
N TYR A 66 -14.08 4.60 2.39
CA TYR A 66 -13.27 4.12 1.26
C TYR A 66 -14.08 3.31 0.23
N LYS A 67 -14.84 2.30 0.69
CA LYS A 67 -15.63 1.46 -0.23
C LYS A 67 -16.68 2.26 -0.99
N GLN A 68 -17.28 3.24 -0.33
CA GLN A 68 -18.26 4.14 -0.93
C GLN A 68 -17.59 5.05 -1.96
N MET A 69 -16.43 5.62 -1.63
CA MET A 69 -15.65 6.45 -2.56
C MET A 69 -15.19 5.68 -3.80
N VAL A 70 -14.74 4.43 -3.63
CA VAL A 70 -14.39 3.56 -4.76
C VAL A 70 -15.60 3.33 -5.67
N LYS A 71 -16.80 3.15 -5.11
CA LYS A 71 -18.02 3.00 -5.91
C LYS A 71 -18.33 4.28 -6.69
N VAL A 72 -18.36 5.41 -6.00
CA VAL A 72 -18.62 6.73 -6.60
C VAL A 72 -17.63 7.03 -7.74
N LEU A 73 -16.33 6.78 -7.54
CA LEU A 73 -15.33 7.00 -8.59
C LEU A 73 -15.48 6.02 -9.76
N LYS A 74 -15.96 4.81 -9.54
CA LYS A 74 -16.28 3.89 -10.64
C LYS A 74 -17.47 4.37 -11.45
N ASP A 75 -18.49 4.91 -10.80
CA ASP A 75 -19.66 5.48 -11.49
C ASP A 75 -19.22 6.65 -12.40
N VAL A 76 -18.29 7.50 -11.92
CA VAL A 76 -17.66 8.54 -12.75
C VAL A 76 -16.90 7.97 -13.95
N VAL A 77 -16.20 6.84 -13.80
CA VAL A 77 -15.50 6.20 -14.91
C VAL A 77 -16.49 5.69 -15.97
N THR A 78 -17.62 5.14 -15.54
CA THR A 78 -18.70 4.70 -16.45
C THR A 78 -19.34 5.89 -17.18
N GLU A 79 -19.51 7.04 -16.51
CA GLU A 79 -19.96 8.26 -17.20
C GLU A 79 -18.97 8.71 -18.29
N VAL A 80 -17.67 8.70 -17.99
CA VAL A 80 -16.63 9.09 -18.96
C VAL A 80 -16.56 8.08 -20.11
N GLU A 81 -16.71 6.78 -19.84
CA GLU A 81 -16.83 5.74 -20.86
C GLU A 81 -17.97 6.04 -21.83
N ALA A 82 -19.15 6.39 -21.33
CA ALA A 82 -20.29 6.72 -22.18
C ALA A 82 -20.05 7.97 -23.06
N GLN A 83 -19.21 8.90 -22.60
CA GLN A 83 -18.88 10.13 -23.33
C GLN A 83 -17.79 9.93 -24.37
N THR A 84 -16.77 9.12 -24.07
CA THR A 84 -15.59 8.97 -24.94
C THR A 84 -15.61 7.68 -25.76
N GLY A 85 -16.47 6.71 -25.42
CA GLY A 85 -16.47 5.36 -25.99
C GLY A 85 -15.23 4.53 -25.62
N LEU A 86 -14.43 4.98 -24.66
CA LEU A 86 -13.20 4.29 -24.25
C LEU A 86 -13.54 3.29 -23.14
N MET A 87 -13.02 2.07 -23.25
CA MET A 87 -13.25 1.07 -22.21
C MET A 87 -12.69 1.52 -20.85
N PRO A 88 -13.33 1.13 -19.73
CA PRO A 88 -12.96 1.56 -18.38
C PRO A 88 -11.50 1.25 -18.01
N GLU A 89 -10.96 0.16 -18.55
CA GLU A 89 -9.58 -0.28 -18.32
C GLU A 89 -8.54 0.72 -18.82
N PHE A 90 -8.84 1.43 -19.92
CA PHE A 90 -7.97 2.48 -20.47
C PHE A 90 -8.15 3.82 -19.77
N LEU A 91 -9.36 4.05 -19.25
CA LEU A 91 -9.75 5.25 -18.54
C LEU A 91 -9.16 5.29 -17.13
N ALA A 92 -9.55 4.34 -16.28
CA ALA A 92 -9.04 4.23 -14.92
C ALA A 92 -9.16 2.80 -14.37
N SER A 93 -8.01 2.16 -14.16
CA SER A 93 -7.92 0.88 -13.46
C SER A 93 -8.20 1.02 -11.96
N LYS A 94 -8.48 -0.11 -11.29
CA LYS A 94 -8.58 -0.19 -9.82
C LYS A 94 -7.36 0.40 -9.12
N LYS A 95 -6.16 0.24 -9.69
CA LYS A 95 -4.91 0.81 -9.15
C LYS A 95 -4.96 2.34 -9.18
N GLN A 96 -5.40 2.93 -10.28
CA GLN A 96 -5.47 4.38 -10.47
C GLN A 96 -6.54 5.03 -9.58
N VAL A 97 -7.71 4.39 -9.42
CA VAL A 97 -8.73 4.82 -8.46
C VAL A 97 -8.18 4.79 -7.03
N ASN A 98 -7.49 3.71 -6.65
CA ASN A 98 -6.88 3.62 -5.31
C ASN A 98 -5.76 4.65 -5.11
N GLU A 99 -4.98 4.93 -6.15
CA GLU A 99 -3.93 5.95 -6.14
C GLU A 99 -4.51 7.34 -5.90
N LEU A 100 -5.61 7.68 -6.58
CA LEU A 100 -6.32 8.95 -6.40
C LEU A 100 -6.83 9.13 -4.97
N ILE A 101 -7.50 8.11 -4.41
CA ILE A 101 -8.00 8.16 -3.02
C ILE A 101 -6.82 8.25 -2.03
N SER A 102 -5.75 7.47 -2.25
CA SER A 102 -4.56 7.51 -1.40
C SER A 102 -3.86 8.87 -1.43
N TRP A 103 -3.74 9.47 -2.62
CA TRP A 103 -3.20 10.80 -2.81
C TRP A 103 -4.00 11.86 -2.04
N ALA A 104 -5.33 11.79 -2.12
CA ALA A 104 -6.21 12.74 -1.44
C ALA A 104 -6.24 12.57 0.07
N TRP A 105 -6.38 11.33 0.56
CA TRP A 105 -6.68 11.09 1.98
C TRP A 105 -5.46 10.77 2.85
N LYS A 106 -4.37 10.26 2.27
CA LYS A 106 -3.16 9.93 3.04
C LYS A 106 -2.01 10.87 2.80
N LYS A 107 -1.83 11.33 1.56
CA LYS A 107 -0.65 12.10 1.17
C LYS A 107 -0.85 13.61 1.25
N GLN A 108 -2.06 14.08 1.55
CA GLN A 108 -2.41 15.51 1.61
C GLN A 108 -2.29 16.23 0.26
N ARG A 109 -2.67 15.55 -0.84
CA ARG A 109 -2.75 16.14 -2.19
C ARG A 109 -1.47 16.85 -2.69
N PRO A 110 -0.31 16.19 -2.63
CA PRO A 110 0.95 16.76 -3.10
C PRO A 110 0.89 17.05 -4.60
N GLN A 111 1.22 18.27 -5.00
CA GLN A 111 1.17 18.72 -6.41
C GLN A 111 2.27 18.06 -7.26
N ASP A 112 3.43 17.76 -6.66
CA ASP A 112 4.54 17.05 -7.30
C ASP A 112 4.22 15.58 -7.61
N LYS A 113 3.20 15.01 -6.95
CA LYS A 113 2.83 13.59 -7.06
C LYS A 113 1.35 13.41 -7.41
N LEU A 114 0.89 14.12 -8.44
CA LEU A 114 -0.45 13.96 -9.01
C LEU A 114 -0.70 12.49 -9.45
N PRO A 115 -1.90 11.93 -9.20
CA PRO A 115 -2.31 10.63 -9.72
C PRO A 115 -2.44 10.62 -11.23
N ASP A 116 -2.32 9.45 -11.86
CA ASP A 116 -2.46 9.31 -13.32
C ASP A 116 -3.81 9.80 -13.87
N MET A 117 -4.89 9.67 -13.08
CA MET A 117 -6.22 10.19 -13.46
C MET A 117 -6.24 11.72 -13.61
N LEU A 118 -5.31 12.42 -12.95
CA LEU A 118 -5.20 13.89 -12.95
C LEU A 118 -4.02 14.39 -13.80
N LYS A 119 -3.49 13.53 -14.69
CA LYS A 119 -2.36 13.86 -15.57
C LYS A 119 -2.73 13.73 -17.04
N THR A 120 -1.91 14.38 -17.88
CA THR A 120 -1.91 14.27 -19.35
C THR A 120 -3.32 14.38 -19.96
N TRP A 121 -3.73 13.41 -20.78
CA TRP A 121 -5.00 13.41 -21.48
C TRP A 121 -6.18 12.99 -20.60
N ARG A 122 -5.92 12.34 -19.44
CA ARG A 122 -6.97 11.92 -18.50
C ARG A 122 -7.47 13.09 -17.65
N LYS A 123 -6.57 14.02 -17.30
CA LYS A 123 -6.88 15.22 -16.52
C LYS A 123 -8.17 15.93 -16.98
N PRO A 124 -8.33 16.34 -18.27
CA PRO A 124 -9.56 17.02 -18.69
C PRO A 124 -10.83 16.16 -18.61
N LEU A 125 -10.71 14.83 -18.58
CA LEU A 125 -11.85 13.92 -18.46
C LEU A 125 -12.31 13.74 -17.00
N PHE A 126 -11.36 13.73 -16.06
CA PHE A 126 -11.63 13.35 -14.67
C PHE A 126 -11.58 14.50 -13.68
N GLU A 127 -10.68 15.47 -13.84
CA GLU A 127 -10.33 16.43 -12.79
C GLU A 127 -11.55 17.14 -12.20
N ALA A 128 -12.39 17.75 -13.05
CA ALA A 128 -13.58 18.46 -12.62
C ALA A 128 -14.65 17.55 -11.97
N LYS A 129 -14.68 16.27 -12.35
CA LYS A 129 -15.65 15.29 -11.82
C LYS A 129 -15.19 14.68 -10.50
N VAL A 130 -13.89 14.40 -10.34
CA VAL A 130 -13.38 13.62 -9.21
C VAL A 130 -12.88 14.47 -8.05
N LEU A 131 -12.32 15.67 -8.30
CA LEU A 131 -11.79 16.51 -7.23
C LEU A 131 -12.84 16.90 -6.18
N PRO A 132 -14.07 17.35 -6.56
CA PRO A 132 -15.09 17.73 -5.58
C PRO A 132 -15.56 16.55 -4.71
N LEU A 133 -15.44 15.31 -5.23
CA LEU A 133 -15.85 14.10 -4.52
C LEU A 133 -14.83 13.70 -3.44
N LEU A 134 -13.60 14.19 -3.53
CA LEU A 134 -12.52 13.83 -2.60
C LEU A 134 -12.45 14.75 -1.38
N ASP A 135 -13.20 15.87 -1.41
CA ASP A 135 -13.41 16.76 -0.28
C ASP A 135 -14.39 16.09 0.70
N ARG A 136 -14.00 15.99 1.96
CA ARG A 136 -14.84 15.44 3.03
C ARG A 136 -15.69 16.53 3.66
#